data_AF-A0A937PGG0-F1
#
_entry.id   AF-A0A937PGG0-F1
#
_cell.length_a   1.000
_cell.length_b   1.000
_cell.length_c   1.000
_cell.angle_alpha   90.00
_cell.angle_beta   90.00
_cell.angle_gamma   90.00
#
_symmetry.space_group_name_H-M   'P 1'
#
loop_
_entity.id
_entity.type
_entity.pdbx_description
1 polymer ?
#
loop_
_entity_poly.entity_id
_entity_poly.type
_entity_poly.pdbx_seq_one_letter_code
_entity_poly.pdbx_strand_id
1 'polypeptide(L)'
;MKYIIKEKNIRLVIPANNAGKFRFKKRKNRLDFGETFSTREGAFDDQTYLEWQISYDVPVNDVEKGAKSTKLTSKHFVGANRKKKYPYELSEIFYEAMLLEFISKKEVENLLKEIPGYKNFIDEKAITVEHHAKLTINGMNFEETSIKLPTLFMVETLDETQIEVSVQKQQYASGVQPMVYFCIPLKAFKNSSDLHGKSSAPGDKLVYVISKANVLNLVYMMKVFGMASKRHNHDVVKILETLLEIIGG
;
A
#
# COMPACT_ATOMS: atom_id res chain seq x y z
N MET A 1 -1.55 10.49 6.92
CA MET A 1 -2.12 11.09 5.70
C MET A 1 -3.48 11.65 6.05
N LYS A 2 -3.85 12.81 5.50
CA LYS A 2 -5.19 13.37 5.63
C LYS A 2 -5.87 13.25 4.28
N TYR A 3 -7.12 12.79 4.25
CA TYR A 3 -7.94 12.92 3.04
C TYR A 3 -9.04 13.96 3.25
N ILE A 4 -9.42 14.62 2.17
CA ILE A 4 -10.53 15.58 2.11
C ILE A 4 -11.37 15.32 0.88
N ILE A 5 -12.68 15.50 0.99
CA ILE A 5 -13.59 15.48 -0.16
C ILE A 5 -13.68 16.90 -0.72
N LYS A 6 -13.34 17.07 -2.00
CA LYS A 6 -13.46 18.37 -2.68
C LYS A 6 -13.76 18.16 -4.16
N GLU A 7 -14.76 18.90 -4.67
CA GLU A 7 -15.22 18.80 -6.07
C GLU A 7 -15.60 17.35 -6.43
N LYS A 8 -16.31 16.66 -5.52
CA LYS A 8 -16.68 15.23 -5.62
C LYS A 8 -15.50 14.25 -5.75
N ASN A 9 -14.26 14.67 -5.52
CA ASN A 9 -13.09 13.78 -5.54
C ASN A 9 -12.49 13.60 -4.14
N ILE A 10 -11.79 12.48 -3.93
CA ILE A 10 -11.04 12.21 -2.71
C ILE A 10 -9.62 12.74 -2.92
N ARG A 11 -9.20 13.74 -2.13
CA ARG A 11 -7.84 14.29 -2.20
C ARG A 11 -7.03 13.75 -1.04
N LEU A 12 -6.04 12.92 -1.33
CA LEU A 12 -5.05 12.44 -0.36
C LEU A 12 -3.93 13.49 -0.25
N VAL A 13 -3.80 14.07 0.93
CA VAL A 13 -2.77 15.07 1.23
C VAL A 13 -1.63 14.37 1.96
N ILE A 14 -0.48 14.28 1.29
CA ILE A 14 0.68 13.51 1.72
C ILE A 14 1.84 14.48 1.95
N PRO A 15 2.48 14.48 3.13
CA PRO A 15 3.68 15.26 3.37
C PRO A 15 4.80 14.90 2.37
N ALA A 16 5.49 15.91 1.83
CA ALA A 16 6.58 15.71 0.88
C ALA A 16 7.91 15.36 1.59
N ASN A 17 7.87 14.48 2.58
CA ASN A 17 9.05 14.00 3.30
C ASN A 17 8.93 12.51 3.62
N ASN A 18 10.10 11.87 3.79
CA ASN A 18 10.14 10.47 4.24
C ASN A 18 9.68 10.39 5.69
N ALA A 19 8.63 9.61 5.94
CA ALA A 19 8.08 9.39 7.28
C ALA A 19 7.29 8.08 7.36
N GLY A 20 7.78 7.15 8.19
CA GLY A 20 7.12 5.86 8.45
C GLY A 20 6.83 5.08 7.17
N LYS A 21 5.54 5.02 6.81
CA LYS A 21 5.00 4.29 5.64
C LYS A 21 5.17 5.02 4.31
N PHE A 22 5.50 6.31 4.32
CA PHE A 22 5.67 7.13 3.13
C PHE A 22 7.16 7.34 2.87
N ARG A 23 7.64 6.89 1.70
CA ARG A 23 9.05 6.98 1.31
C ARG A 23 9.13 7.46 -0.13
N PHE A 24 9.77 8.59 -0.34
CA PHE A 24 10.11 9.05 -1.67
C PHE A 24 11.38 8.36 -2.15
N LYS A 25 11.29 7.82 -3.36
CA LYS A 25 12.33 7.03 -4.01
C LYS A 25 12.53 7.49 -5.43
N LYS A 26 13.69 7.18 -5.99
CA LYS A 26 14.00 7.36 -7.41
C LYS A 26 14.29 6.03 -8.06
N ARG A 27 13.83 5.87 -9.30
CA ARG A 27 14.14 4.73 -10.15
C ARG A 27 14.15 5.13 -11.63
N LYS A 28 14.95 4.46 -12.43
CA LYS A 28 15.03 4.71 -13.87
C LYS A 28 13.87 4.04 -14.62
N ASN A 29 13.61 2.77 -14.31
CA ASN A 29 12.50 2.00 -14.87
C ASN A 29 11.50 1.57 -13.79
N ARG A 30 10.26 1.26 -14.18
CA ARG A 30 9.18 0.85 -13.26
C ARG A 30 9.44 -0.47 -12.53
N LEU A 31 10.41 -1.27 -12.97
CA LEU A 31 10.77 -2.55 -12.35
C LEU A 31 12.13 -2.49 -11.63
N ASP A 32 12.81 -1.35 -11.70
CA ASP A 32 14.11 -1.18 -11.04
C ASP A 32 13.94 -1.00 -9.54
N PHE A 33 15.01 -1.34 -8.81
CA PHE A 33 15.10 -1.02 -7.39
C PHE A 33 15.03 0.50 -7.17
N GLY A 34 14.12 0.93 -6.29
CA GLY A 34 13.96 2.32 -5.93
C GLY A 34 14.89 2.73 -4.80
N GLU A 35 15.74 3.72 -5.06
CA GLU A 35 16.65 4.29 -4.07
C GLU A 35 15.97 5.42 -3.31
N THR A 36 15.97 5.34 -1.97
CA THR A 36 15.51 6.44 -1.12
C THR A 36 16.47 7.61 -1.21
N PHE A 37 15.95 8.83 -1.28
CA PHE A 37 16.77 10.04 -1.21
C PHE A 37 16.29 10.96 -0.08
N SER A 38 17.17 11.82 0.40
CA SER A 38 16.84 12.88 1.35
C SER A 38 15.97 13.92 0.64
N THR A 39 14.66 13.97 0.93
CA THR A 39 13.74 14.92 0.28
C THR A 39 14.06 16.38 0.60
N ARG A 40 14.82 16.65 1.67
CA ARG A 40 15.23 18.00 2.09
C ARG A 40 16.44 18.53 1.33
N GLU A 41 17.26 17.63 0.82
CA GLU A 41 18.53 17.97 0.16
C GLU A 41 18.49 17.65 -1.33
N GLY A 42 17.84 16.55 -1.71
CA GLY A 42 17.68 16.13 -3.10
C GLY A 42 16.44 16.72 -3.76
N ALA A 43 16.57 17.03 -5.05
CA ALA A 43 15.46 17.53 -5.86
C ALA A 43 14.48 16.42 -6.25
N PHE A 44 13.20 16.76 -6.27
CA PHE A 44 12.15 15.95 -6.89
C PHE A 44 12.26 16.07 -8.42
N ASP A 45 12.09 14.97 -9.14
CA ASP A 45 12.24 14.88 -10.60
C ASP A 45 11.34 13.77 -11.19
N ASP A 46 11.47 13.51 -12.50
CA ASP A 46 10.65 12.53 -13.21
C ASP A 46 10.90 11.08 -12.79
N GLN A 47 12.04 10.80 -12.14
CA GLN A 47 12.34 9.49 -11.57
C GLN A 47 11.72 9.33 -10.17
N THR A 48 11.24 10.42 -9.59
CA THR A 48 10.71 10.44 -8.23
C THR A 48 9.32 9.81 -8.19
N TYR A 49 9.13 8.92 -7.22
CA TYR A 49 7.82 8.38 -6.87
C TYR A 49 7.69 8.26 -5.35
N LEU A 50 6.46 8.27 -4.88
CA LEU A 50 6.13 7.91 -3.50
C LEU A 50 5.87 6.41 -3.43
N GLU A 51 6.64 5.70 -2.63
CA GLU A 51 6.31 4.37 -2.13
C GLU A 51 5.47 4.53 -0.85
N TRP A 52 4.22 4.08 -0.89
CA TRP A 52 3.34 4.05 0.27
C TRP A 52 3.06 2.61 0.69
N GLN A 53 3.61 2.19 1.84
CA GLN A 53 3.26 0.93 2.49
C GLN A 53 1.85 1.03 3.11
N ILE A 54 0.84 0.92 2.27
CA ILE A 54 -0.56 1.10 2.63
C ILE A 54 -1.08 -0.05 3.52
N SER A 55 -1.94 0.28 4.48
CA SER A 55 -2.70 -0.71 5.28
C SER A 55 -4.18 -0.66 4.92
N TYR A 56 -4.93 -1.69 5.32
CA TYR A 56 -6.37 -1.77 5.12
C TYR A 56 -7.14 -1.91 6.44
N ASP A 57 -6.46 -2.17 7.56
CA ASP A 57 -7.09 -2.33 8.87
C ASP A 57 -6.23 -1.80 10.02
N VAL A 58 -6.86 -1.71 11.19
CA VAL A 58 -6.21 -1.35 12.44
C VAL A 58 -6.86 -2.08 13.61
N PRO A 59 -6.09 -2.62 14.59
CA PRO A 59 -6.66 -3.17 15.82
C PRO A 59 -7.49 -2.12 16.57
N VAL A 60 -8.63 -2.53 17.12
CA VAL A 60 -9.49 -1.65 17.94
C VAL A 60 -8.68 -1.02 19.09
N ASN A 61 -7.88 -1.82 19.79
CA ASN A 61 -7.05 -1.36 20.90
C ASN A 61 -6.03 -0.26 20.50
N ASP A 62 -5.54 -0.27 19.26
CA ASP A 62 -4.60 0.78 18.80
C ASP A 62 -5.33 2.12 18.62
N VAL A 63 -6.62 2.09 18.26
CA VAL A 63 -7.47 3.27 18.14
C VAL A 63 -7.89 3.78 19.51
N GLU A 64 -8.30 2.89 20.41
CA GLU A 64 -8.68 3.25 21.79
C GLU A 64 -7.52 3.88 22.58
N LYS A 65 -6.29 3.42 22.33
CA LYS A 65 -5.06 3.99 22.93
C LYS A 65 -4.58 5.27 22.24
N GLY A 66 -5.26 5.72 21.18
CA GLY A 66 -4.86 6.89 20.40
C GLY A 66 -3.58 6.71 19.57
N ALA A 67 -3.08 5.48 19.41
CA ALA A 67 -1.87 5.21 18.62
C ALA A 67 -2.15 5.37 17.11
N LYS A 68 -3.40 5.11 16.69
CA LYS A 68 -3.90 5.29 15.32
C LYS A 68 -5.33 5.84 15.37
N SER A 69 -5.81 6.37 14.26
CA SER A 69 -7.16 6.94 14.16
C SER A 69 -7.82 6.55 12.84
N THR A 70 -9.08 6.13 12.88
CA THR A 70 -9.93 5.85 11.72
C THR A 70 -11.27 6.57 11.93
N LYS A 71 -11.95 6.95 10.85
CA LYS A 71 -13.33 7.45 10.90
C LYS A 71 -14.37 6.33 10.95
N LEU A 72 -13.99 5.10 10.58
CA LEU A 72 -14.90 3.96 10.50
C LEU A 72 -14.92 3.17 11.82
N THR A 73 -15.36 3.83 12.89
CA THR A 73 -15.43 3.23 14.24
C THR A 73 -16.82 2.68 14.60
N SER A 74 -17.84 2.90 13.75
CA SER A 74 -19.22 2.45 14.00
C SER A 74 -19.39 0.93 13.96
N LYS A 75 -18.53 0.23 13.22
CA LYS A 75 -18.54 -1.24 13.08
C LYS A 75 -17.11 -1.76 13.11
N HIS A 76 -16.93 -2.93 13.73
CA HIS A 76 -15.67 -3.65 13.75
C HIS A 76 -15.85 -5.04 13.12
N PHE A 77 -14.76 -5.65 12.69
CA PHE A 77 -14.74 -7.05 12.25
C PHE A 77 -13.71 -7.86 13.04
N VAL A 78 -13.80 -9.19 12.96
CA VAL A 78 -12.82 -10.11 13.53
C VAL A 78 -11.90 -10.59 12.43
N GLY A 79 -10.63 -10.17 12.49
CA GLY A 79 -9.63 -10.58 11.51
C GLY A 79 -9.22 -12.04 11.68
N ALA A 80 -8.44 -12.56 10.74
CA ALA A 80 -7.92 -13.94 10.73
C ALA A 80 -7.06 -14.25 11.96
N ASN A 81 -6.48 -13.23 12.58
CA ASN A 81 -5.73 -13.34 13.83
C ASN A 81 -6.63 -13.31 15.09
N ARG A 82 -7.96 -13.40 14.94
CA ARG A 82 -8.99 -13.34 15.99
C ARG A 82 -9.05 -12.02 16.77
N LYS A 83 -8.37 -10.98 16.31
CA LYS A 83 -8.45 -9.64 16.92
C LYS A 83 -9.60 -8.86 16.29
N LYS A 84 -10.28 -8.05 17.12
CA LYS A 84 -11.19 -7.03 16.62
C LYS A 84 -10.40 -5.92 15.93
N LYS A 85 -10.86 -5.51 14.75
CA LYS A 85 -10.23 -4.49 13.94
C LYS A 85 -11.27 -3.55 13.34
N TYR A 86 -10.84 -2.32 13.06
CA TYR A 86 -11.58 -1.36 12.25
C TYR A 86 -11.03 -1.32 10.83
N PRO A 87 -11.88 -1.06 9.82
CA PRO A 87 -11.41 -0.63 8.50
C PRO A 87 -10.54 0.64 8.62
N TYR A 88 -9.45 0.71 7.87
CA TYR A 88 -8.45 1.79 8.02
C TYR A 88 -7.67 2.03 6.73
N GLU A 89 -7.21 3.27 6.51
CA GLU A 89 -6.41 3.67 5.33
C GLU A 89 -7.07 3.28 4.00
N LEU A 90 -6.65 2.18 3.34
CA LEU A 90 -7.24 1.73 2.08
C LEU A 90 -8.76 1.57 2.19
N SER A 91 -9.23 0.93 3.26
CA SER A 91 -10.65 0.63 3.40
C SER A 91 -11.49 1.88 3.70
N GLU A 92 -10.91 2.88 4.36
CA GLU A 92 -11.57 4.19 4.53
C GLU A 92 -11.69 4.92 3.19
N ILE A 93 -10.63 4.93 2.39
CA ILE A 93 -10.64 5.58 1.07
C ILE A 93 -11.60 4.84 0.13
N PHE A 94 -11.63 3.51 0.21
CA PHE A 94 -12.55 2.68 -0.56
C PHE A 94 -14.01 2.97 -0.17
N TYR A 95 -14.31 3.10 1.12
CA TYR A 95 -15.64 3.47 1.59
C TYR A 95 -16.07 4.86 1.12
N GLU A 96 -15.20 5.86 1.18
CA GLU A 96 -15.48 7.19 0.63
C GLU A 96 -15.74 7.15 -0.88
N ALA A 97 -15.05 6.26 -1.62
CA ALA A 97 -15.32 6.05 -3.03
C ALA A 97 -16.69 5.39 -3.28
N MET A 98 -17.19 4.57 -2.35
CA MET A 98 -18.56 4.05 -2.40
C MET A 98 -19.59 5.16 -2.14
N LEU A 99 -19.37 6.03 -1.13
CA LEU A 99 -20.24 7.17 -0.84
C LEU A 99 -20.34 8.15 -2.01
N LEU A 100 -19.26 8.31 -2.76
CA LEU A 100 -19.21 9.14 -3.97
C LEU A 100 -19.71 8.44 -5.24
N GLU A 101 -20.20 7.19 -5.12
CA GLU A 101 -20.66 6.37 -6.24
C GLU A 101 -19.59 6.16 -7.33
N PHE A 102 -18.32 6.17 -6.94
CA PHE A 102 -17.21 5.78 -7.80
C PHE A 102 -17.05 4.26 -7.81
N ILE A 103 -17.46 3.60 -6.73
CA ILE A 103 -17.56 2.15 -6.62
C ILE A 103 -18.99 1.84 -6.19
N SER A 104 -19.74 1.18 -7.06
CA SER A 104 -21.12 0.79 -6.77
C SER A 104 -21.17 -0.34 -5.74
N LYS A 105 -22.30 -0.44 -5.01
CA LYS A 105 -22.59 -1.59 -4.16
C LYS A 105 -22.45 -2.92 -4.91
N LYS A 106 -22.87 -2.94 -6.19
CA LYS A 106 -22.79 -4.13 -7.04
C LYS A 106 -21.36 -4.58 -7.29
N GLU A 107 -20.44 -3.64 -7.50
CA GLU A 107 -19.01 -3.96 -7.65
C GLU A 107 -18.45 -4.56 -6.36
N VAL A 108 -18.83 -4.05 -5.20
CA VAL A 108 -18.43 -4.61 -3.90
C VAL A 108 -18.98 -6.03 -3.69
N GLU A 109 -20.25 -6.26 -4.05
CA GLU A 109 -20.85 -7.60 -4.04
C GLU A 109 -20.14 -8.58 -4.99
N ASN A 110 -19.66 -8.10 -6.13
CA ASN A 110 -18.89 -8.91 -7.06
C ASN A 110 -17.51 -9.27 -6.47
N LEU A 111 -16.83 -8.32 -5.79
CA LEU A 111 -15.59 -8.61 -5.08
C LEU A 111 -15.79 -9.65 -3.98
N LEU A 112 -16.91 -9.60 -3.25
CA LEU A 112 -17.26 -10.61 -2.23
C LEU A 112 -17.51 -12.01 -2.81
N LYS A 113 -17.87 -12.12 -4.10
CA LYS A 113 -17.97 -13.42 -4.78
C LYS A 113 -16.62 -13.89 -5.32
N GLU A 114 -15.80 -12.96 -5.78
CA GLU A 114 -14.52 -13.25 -6.42
C GLU A 114 -13.41 -13.61 -5.42
N ILE A 115 -13.16 -12.74 -4.44
CA ILE A 115 -11.98 -12.82 -3.55
C ILE A 115 -11.94 -14.11 -2.71
N PRO A 116 -13.05 -14.62 -2.12
CA PRO A 116 -13.01 -15.88 -1.38
C PRO A 116 -12.58 -17.08 -2.23
N GLY A 117 -12.73 -17.00 -3.55
CA GLY A 117 -12.39 -18.07 -4.50
C GLY A 117 -10.91 -18.13 -4.87
N TYR A 118 -10.07 -17.19 -4.42
CA TYR A 118 -8.64 -17.20 -4.73
C TYR A 118 -7.92 -18.39 -4.09
N LYS A 119 -7.11 -19.09 -4.90
CA LYS A 119 -6.40 -20.31 -4.49
C LYS A 119 -4.88 -20.17 -4.47
N ASN A 120 -4.34 -19.26 -5.27
CA ASN A 120 -2.90 -19.01 -5.37
C ASN A 120 -2.57 -17.74 -4.59
N PHE A 121 -1.65 -17.83 -3.64
CA PHE A 121 -1.29 -16.71 -2.78
C PHE A 121 0.15 -16.26 -2.99
N ILE A 122 0.40 -14.96 -2.81
CA ILE A 122 1.73 -14.38 -3.02
C ILE A 122 2.72 -14.87 -1.95
N ASP A 123 2.25 -15.11 -0.72
CA ASP A 123 3.08 -15.62 0.37
C ASP A 123 3.49 -17.09 0.22
N GLU A 124 2.99 -17.79 -0.81
CA GLU A 124 3.45 -19.13 -1.21
C GLU A 124 4.74 -19.08 -2.06
N LYS A 125 5.17 -17.89 -2.50
CA LYS A 125 6.45 -17.72 -3.22
C LYS A 125 7.62 -17.89 -2.24
N ALA A 126 8.52 -18.82 -2.55
CA ALA A 126 9.67 -19.14 -1.71
C ALA A 126 10.74 -18.05 -1.75
N ILE A 127 11.31 -17.73 -0.58
CA ILE A 127 12.59 -17.05 -0.46
C ILE A 127 13.67 -18.10 -0.73
N THR A 128 14.55 -17.84 -1.71
CA THR A 128 15.64 -18.75 -2.06
C THR A 128 16.99 -18.18 -1.65
N VAL A 129 17.93 -19.08 -1.36
CA VAL A 129 19.32 -18.74 -1.07
C VAL A 129 20.17 -19.30 -2.20
N GLU A 130 20.95 -18.43 -2.83
CA GLU A 130 21.92 -18.79 -3.85
C GLU A 130 23.31 -18.77 -3.21
N HIS A 131 24.05 -19.87 -3.34
CA HIS A 131 25.40 -19.99 -2.83
C HIS A 131 26.39 -19.56 -3.89
N HIS A 132 27.34 -18.70 -3.50
CA HIS A 132 28.40 -18.19 -4.36
C HIS A 132 29.75 -18.77 -3.93
N ALA A 133 30.84 -18.11 -4.32
CA ALA A 133 32.19 -18.56 -4.04
C ALA A 133 32.66 -18.20 -2.61
N LYS A 134 33.74 -18.87 -2.19
CA LYS A 134 34.54 -18.41 -1.05
C LYS A 134 35.30 -17.16 -1.46
N LEU A 135 35.32 -16.16 -0.59
CA LEU A 135 36.04 -14.91 -0.83
C LEU A 135 36.80 -14.47 0.41
N THR A 136 37.87 -13.72 0.19
CA THR A 136 38.70 -13.17 1.26
C THR A 136 38.53 -11.65 1.28
N ILE A 137 38.12 -11.09 2.42
CA ILE A 137 38.04 -9.65 2.65
C ILE A 137 38.95 -9.33 3.83
N ASN A 138 39.93 -8.45 3.62
CA ASN A 138 40.90 -8.02 4.64
C ASN A 138 41.58 -9.20 5.38
N GLY A 139 41.94 -10.25 4.65
CA GLY A 139 42.61 -11.44 5.20
C GLY A 139 41.69 -12.45 5.90
N MET A 140 40.38 -12.20 5.95
CA MET A 140 39.39 -13.13 6.53
C MET A 140 38.59 -13.83 5.43
N ASN A 141 38.33 -15.12 5.61
CA ASN A 141 37.59 -15.94 4.64
C ASN A 141 36.09 -15.94 4.94
N PHE A 142 35.29 -15.77 3.89
CA PHE A 142 33.82 -15.79 3.93
C PHE A 142 33.28 -16.76 2.88
N GLU A 143 32.08 -17.27 3.13
CA GLU A 143 31.25 -17.93 2.12
C GLU A 143 30.14 -16.96 1.72
N GLU A 144 30.16 -16.53 0.46
CA GLU A 144 29.18 -15.57 -0.02
C GLU A 144 27.87 -16.29 -0.40
N THR A 145 26.75 -15.69 -0.01
CA THR A 145 25.42 -16.13 -0.43
C THR A 145 24.56 -14.93 -0.77
N SER A 146 23.57 -15.10 -1.63
CA SER A 146 22.54 -14.10 -1.92
C SER A 146 21.16 -14.63 -1.57
N ILE A 147 20.36 -13.80 -0.90
CA ILE A 147 18.97 -14.12 -0.59
C ILE A 147 18.09 -13.44 -1.64
N LYS A 148 17.32 -14.24 -2.39
CA LYS A 148 16.36 -13.73 -3.38
C LYS A 148 14.98 -13.60 -2.73
N LEU A 149 14.48 -12.37 -2.67
CA LEU A 149 13.15 -12.04 -2.14
C LEU A 149 12.16 -11.85 -3.30
N PRO A 150 11.09 -12.65 -3.40
CA PRO A 150 10.08 -12.45 -4.42
C PRO A 150 9.44 -11.07 -4.33
N THR A 151 9.46 -10.32 -5.43
CA THR A 151 8.76 -9.03 -5.57
C THR A 151 7.95 -9.04 -6.85
N LEU A 152 6.67 -8.70 -6.74
CA LEU A 152 5.72 -8.67 -7.85
C LEU A 152 5.31 -7.24 -8.12
N PHE A 153 5.19 -6.89 -9.40
CA PHE A 153 4.84 -5.57 -9.86
C PHE A 153 3.58 -5.64 -10.72
N MET A 154 2.49 -5.03 -10.26
CA MET A 154 1.31 -4.77 -11.08
C MET A 154 1.43 -3.37 -11.68
N VAL A 155 1.81 -3.32 -12.96
CA VAL A 155 2.04 -2.07 -13.72
C VAL A 155 0.86 -1.64 -14.58
N GLU A 156 -0.12 -2.53 -14.76
CA GLU A 156 -1.40 -2.28 -15.44
C GLU A 156 -2.39 -1.57 -14.50
N THR A 157 -1.95 -0.44 -13.95
CA THR A 157 -2.78 0.45 -13.15
C THR A 157 -3.06 1.72 -13.93
N LEU A 158 -4.00 2.51 -13.43
CA LEU A 158 -4.31 3.81 -14.01
C LEU A 158 -3.22 4.82 -13.62
N ASP A 159 -3.23 6.01 -14.24
CA ASP A 159 -2.38 7.17 -13.91
C ASP A 159 -0.89 6.90 -13.62
N GLU A 160 -0.34 5.86 -14.27
CA GLU A 160 1.05 5.42 -14.17
C GLU A 160 1.52 5.04 -12.75
N THR A 161 0.57 4.86 -11.83
CA THR A 161 0.81 4.28 -10.51
C THR A 161 1.32 2.85 -10.64
N GLN A 162 1.57 2.18 -9.52
CA GLN A 162 1.93 0.77 -9.52
C GLN A 162 1.59 0.17 -8.17
N ILE A 163 1.21 -1.11 -8.15
CA ILE A 163 1.07 -1.88 -6.92
C ILE A 163 2.22 -2.88 -6.87
N GLU A 164 3.01 -2.82 -5.81
CA GLU A 164 4.15 -3.70 -5.59
C GLU A 164 3.87 -4.61 -4.40
N VAL A 165 4.22 -5.87 -4.51
CA VAL A 165 4.15 -6.82 -3.39
C VAL A 165 5.50 -7.46 -3.17
N SER A 166 6.13 -7.18 -2.03
CA SER A 166 7.40 -7.78 -1.65
C SER A 166 7.20 -8.81 -0.55
N VAL A 167 7.69 -10.03 -0.76
CA VAL A 167 7.67 -11.10 0.23
C VAL A 167 8.91 -10.96 1.11
N GLN A 168 8.70 -10.63 2.38
CA GLN A 168 9.78 -10.39 3.35
C GLN A 168 9.72 -11.37 4.51
N LYS A 169 10.84 -11.61 5.20
CA LYS A 169 10.84 -12.38 6.45
C LYS A 169 10.09 -11.60 7.54
N GLN A 170 9.28 -12.30 8.33
CA GLN A 170 8.67 -11.68 9.51
C GLN A 170 9.76 -11.36 10.55
N GLN A 171 9.73 -10.14 11.09
CA GLN A 171 10.79 -9.65 12.00
C GLN A 171 10.78 -10.35 13.38
N TYR A 172 9.64 -10.89 13.81
CA TYR A 172 9.44 -11.48 15.16
C TYR A 172 8.75 -12.85 15.13
N ALA A 173 8.64 -13.49 13.98
CA ALA A 173 7.93 -14.77 13.84
C ALA A 173 8.54 -15.63 12.72
N SER A 174 8.28 -16.93 12.78
CA SER A 174 8.64 -17.85 11.70
C SER A 174 7.69 -17.66 10.51
N GLY A 175 8.25 -17.28 9.36
CA GLY A 175 7.52 -17.21 8.11
C GLY A 175 7.81 -15.95 7.29
N VAL A 176 7.09 -15.85 6.18
CA VAL A 176 7.14 -14.69 5.29
C VAL A 176 5.89 -13.84 5.44
N GLN A 177 5.98 -12.59 5.06
CA GLN A 177 4.84 -11.69 4.99
C GLN A 177 4.89 -10.87 3.70
N PRO A 178 3.80 -10.86 2.92
CA PRO A 178 3.68 -9.97 1.77
C PRO A 178 3.43 -8.54 2.27
N MET A 179 4.26 -7.61 1.83
CA MET A 179 4.09 -6.18 2.03
C MET A 179 3.60 -5.56 0.74
N VAL A 180 2.43 -4.90 0.80
CA VAL A 180 1.85 -4.20 -0.35
C VAL A 180 2.25 -2.74 -0.31
N TYR A 181 2.77 -2.24 -1.42
CA TYR A 181 3.14 -0.85 -1.62
C TYR A 181 2.34 -0.27 -2.78
N PHE A 182 1.77 0.90 -2.57
CA PHE A 182 1.17 1.70 -3.64
C PHE A 182 2.16 2.79 -4.04
N CYS A 183 2.66 2.69 -5.27
CA CYS A 183 3.68 3.55 -5.81
C CYS A 183 3.04 4.61 -6.71
N ILE A 184 3.20 5.89 -6.34
CA ILE A 184 2.59 7.04 -7.03
C ILE A 184 3.72 7.87 -7.65
N PRO A 185 3.85 7.93 -8.99
CA PRO A 185 4.88 8.74 -9.63
C PRO A 185 4.63 10.23 -9.35
N LEU A 186 5.70 11.04 -9.32
CA LEU A 186 5.60 12.47 -9.03
C LEU A 186 4.54 13.15 -9.90
N LYS A 187 4.52 12.86 -11.20
CA LYS A 187 3.57 13.43 -12.17
C LYS A 187 2.10 13.12 -11.90
N ALA A 188 1.77 12.07 -11.13
CA ALA A 188 0.39 11.74 -10.78
C ALA A 188 -0.17 12.65 -9.66
N PHE A 189 0.70 13.41 -8.97
CA PHE A 189 0.25 14.41 -8.00
C PHE A 189 -0.21 15.68 -8.72
N LYS A 190 -1.37 16.21 -8.30
CA LYS A 190 -1.98 17.40 -8.89
C LYS A 190 -1.07 18.62 -8.87
N ASN A 191 -0.25 18.74 -7.83
CA ASN A 191 0.64 19.87 -7.58
C ASN A 191 2.12 19.48 -7.70
N SER A 192 2.42 18.50 -8.53
CA SER A 192 3.78 17.99 -8.77
C SER A 192 4.76 19.07 -9.25
N SER A 193 4.27 20.00 -10.08
CA SER A 193 5.03 21.16 -10.57
C SER A 193 5.59 22.06 -9.47
N ASP A 194 4.96 22.09 -8.29
CA ASP A 194 5.40 22.96 -7.20
C ASP A 194 6.78 22.53 -6.67
N LEU A 195 7.03 21.21 -6.69
CA LEU A 195 8.24 20.56 -6.17
C LEU A 195 9.20 20.07 -7.26
N HIS A 196 8.77 19.94 -8.51
CA HIS A 196 9.66 19.49 -9.60
C HIS A 196 10.90 20.40 -9.72
N GLY A 197 12.08 19.78 -9.74
CA GLY A 197 13.38 20.45 -9.76
C GLY A 197 13.84 21.03 -8.41
N LYS A 198 13.07 20.86 -7.33
CA LYS A 198 13.35 21.45 -6.01
C LYS A 198 13.38 20.38 -4.91
N SER A 199 14.09 20.66 -3.82
CA SER A 199 13.93 19.90 -2.57
C SER A 199 12.69 20.38 -1.82
N SER A 200 12.17 19.55 -0.90
CA SER A 200 11.02 19.92 -0.08
C SER A 200 11.40 20.71 1.16
N ALA A 201 10.58 21.68 1.56
CA ALA A 201 10.63 22.44 2.79
C ALA A 201 9.62 21.94 3.85
N PRO A 202 9.84 22.20 5.15
CA PRO A 202 8.87 21.84 6.19
C PRO A 202 7.46 22.36 5.88
N GLY A 203 6.48 21.46 5.89
CA GLY A 203 5.09 21.78 5.56
C GLY A 203 4.68 21.49 4.12
N ASP A 204 5.62 21.24 3.21
CA ASP A 204 5.31 20.87 1.83
C ASP A 204 4.50 19.58 1.75
N LYS A 205 3.54 19.57 0.84
CA LYS A 205 2.58 18.48 0.65
C LYS A 205 2.36 18.23 -0.84
N LEU A 206 2.21 16.97 -1.18
CA LEU A 206 1.73 16.50 -2.47
C LEU A 206 0.28 16.04 -2.35
N VAL A 207 -0.51 16.30 -3.39
CA VAL A 207 -1.94 16.00 -3.43
C VAL A 207 -2.23 14.98 -4.53
N TYR A 208 -2.55 13.75 -4.13
CA TYR A 208 -3.02 12.71 -5.04
C TYR A 208 -4.55 12.72 -5.06
N VAL A 209 -5.14 12.76 -6.25
CA VAL A 209 -6.59 12.91 -6.41
C VAL A 209 -7.17 11.60 -6.92
N ILE A 210 -8.07 11.00 -6.15
CA ILE A 210 -8.86 9.85 -6.57
C ILE A 210 -10.21 10.34 -7.09
N SER A 211 -10.52 9.93 -8.31
CA SER A 211 -11.72 10.26 -9.08
C SER A 211 -12.25 9.01 -9.78
N LYS A 212 -13.37 9.12 -10.52
CA LYS A 212 -13.85 8.02 -11.39
C LYS A 212 -12.78 7.52 -12.38
N ALA A 213 -11.84 8.38 -12.78
CA ALA A 213 -10.82 8.03 -13.77
C ALA A 213 -9.71 7.11 -13.24
N ASN A 214 -9.52 7.00 -11.92
CA ASN A 214 -8.45 6.18 -11.32
C ASN A 214 -8.90 5.37 -10.08
N VAL A 215 -10.19 5.38 -9.73
CA VAL A 215 -10.74 4.64 -8.59
C VAL A 215 -10.49 3.12 -8.67
N LEU A 216 -10.31 2.58 -9.88
CA LEU A 216 -10.00 1.17 -10.08
C LEU A 216 -8.68 0.75 -9.39
N ASN A 217 -7.76 1.68 -9.15
CA ASN A 217 -6.55 1.42 -8.36
C ASN A 217 -6.90 0.95 -6.93
N LEU A 218 -8.00 1.45 -6.34
CA LEU A 218 -8.48 0.98 -5.04
C LEU A 218 -9.00 -0.46 -5.10
N VAL A 219 -9.74 -0.79 -6.17
CA VAL A 219 -10.25 -2.15 -6.42
C VAL A 219 -9.09 -3.12 -6.62
N TYR A 220 -8.09 -2.74 -7.42
CA TYR A 220 -6.88 -3.54 -7.61
C TYR A 220 -6.13 -3.76 -6.30
N MET A 221 -5.98 -2.75 -5.45
CA MET A 221 -5.36 -2.94 -4.15
C MET A 221 -6.15 -3.91 -3.25
N MET A 222 -7.49 -3.84 -3.22
CA MET A 222 -8.31 -4.80 -2.47
C MET A 222 -8.11 -6.24 -2.98
N LYS A 223 -8.07 -6.43 -4.31
CA LYS A 223 -7.77 -7.74 -4.92
C LYS A 223 -6.37 -8.23 -4.59
N VAL A 224 -5.37 -7.37 -4.68
CA VAL A 224 -3.97 -7.69 -4.35
C VAL A 224 -3.84 -8.09 -2.88
N PHE A 225 -4.45 -7.37 -1.95
CA PHE A 225 -4.52 -7.80 -0.56
C PHE A 225 -5.25 -9.15 -0.42
N GLY A 226 -6.36 -9.34 -1.14
CA GLY A 226 -7.07 -10.62 -1.18
C GLY A 226 -6.21 -11.80 -1.67
N MET A 227 -5.23 -11.54 -2.54
CA MET A 227 -4.26 -12.53 -3.06
C MET A 227 -2.97 -12.61 -2.23
N ALA A 228 -2.76 -11.70 -1.28
CA ALA A 228 -1.48 -11.61 -0.59
C ALA A 228 -1.21 -12.85 0.28
N SER A 229 -2.20 -13.27 1.08
CA SER A 229 -2.19 -14.52 1.85
C SER A 229 -3.62 -14.96 2.18
N LYS A 230 -3.80 -16.20 2.65
CA LYS A 230 -5.10 -16.66 3.20
C LYS A 230 -5.62 -15.78 4.34
N ARG A 231 -4.72 -15.23 5.16
CA ARG A 231 -5.10 -14.33 6.26
C ARG A 231 -5.61 -12.99 5.74
N HIS A 232 -4.91 -12.42 4.75
CA HIS A 232 -5.35 -11.18 4.11
C HIS A 232 -6.65 -11.38 3.33
N ASN A 233 -6.83 -12.54 2.68
CA ASN A 233 -8.07 -12.91 2.01
C ASN A 233 -9.27 -12.83 2.95
N HIS A 234 -9.21 -13.52 4.10
CA HIS A 234 -10.25 -13.46 5.12
C HIS A 234 -10.50 -12.03 5.59
N ASP A 235 -9.44 -11.29 5.92
CA ASP A 235 -9.57 -9.92 6.41
C ASP A 235 -10.26 -9.00 5.39
N VAL A 236 -9.86 -9.06 4.11
CA VAL A 236 -10.46 -8.26 3.03
C VAL A 236 -11.94 -8.59 2.85
N VAL A 237 -12.31 -9.88 2.89
CA VAL A 237 -13.73 -10.29 2.80
C VAL A 237 -14.52 -9.70 3.96
N LYS A 238 -14.02 -9.80 5.20
CA LYS A 238 -14.68 -9.24 6.38
C LYS A 238 -14.80 -7.72 6.33
N ILE A 239 -13.83 -7.04 5.75
CA ILE A 239 -13.90 -5.60 5.52
C ILE A 239 -14.99 -5.27 4.52
N LEU A 240 -15.04 -5.94 3.36
CA LEU A 240 -16.06 -5.66 2.34
C LEU A 240 -17.48 -5.90 2.88
N GLU A 241 -17.71 -6.97 3.65
CA GLU A 241 -18.95 -7.21 4.39
C GLU A 241 -19.27 -6.03 5.33
N THR A 242 -18.30 -5.62 6.14
CA THR A 242 -18.44 -4.51 7.10
C THR A 242 -18.78 -3.19 6.40
N LEU A 243 -18.12 -2.88 5.28
CA LEU A 243 -18.39 -1.65 4.53
C LEU A 243 -19.82 -1.63 3.96
N LEU A 244 -20.32 -2.77 3.48
CA LEU A 244 -21.71 -2.90 3.02
C LEU A 244 -22.72 -2.71 4.15
N GLU A 245 -22.44 -3.22 5.34
CA GLU A 245 -23.28 -2.99 6.52
C GLU A 245 -23.31 -1.51 6.91
N ILE A 246 -22.17 -0.82 6.86
CA ILE A 246 -22.10 0.61 7.22
C ILE A 246 -22.86 1.46 6.20
N ILE A 247 -22.83 1.13 4.90
CA ILE A 247 -23.53 1.91 3.87
C ILE A 247 -25.03 1.59 3.79
N GLY A 248 -25.43 0.39 4.18
CA GLY A 248 -26.81 -0.07 4.11
C GLY A 248 -27.66 0.22 5.35
N GLY A 249 -27.03 0.64 6.46
CA GLY A 249 -27.70 1.07 7.70
C GLY A 249 -27.84 2.57 7.76
#